data_AF-V9KZS5-F1
#
_entry.id   AF-V9KZS5-F1
#
_cell.length_a   1.000
_cell.length_b   1.000
_cell.length_c   1.000
_cell.angle_alpha   90.00
_cell.angle_beta   90.00
_cell.angle_gamma   90.00
#
_symmetry.space_group_name_H-M   'P 1'
#
loop_
_entity.id
_entity.type
_entity.pdbx_description
1 polymer ?
#
loop_
_entity_poly.entity_id
_entity_poly.type
_entity_poly.pdbx_seq_one_letter_code
_entity_poly.pdbx_strand_id
1 'polypeptide(L)'
;MNEYTPVFKETVYKGAITEGKLYDSIVQVEAVDEDCSPLYNQICNYKIVTPDTPFAVDRNGNIRNTEKLSYDTEHQYKFLVTAFDCGQKKATEDVLVHIEIKPVCKPGWQGWNKRMEYESGSGSKALFTNIHLETCDEPVSSIQAAIELQTNHIGKGCDRDTYSEKSLQKMCGASSESIDLLPAPFGLSNWTTGLLTDNGHDSDLIFRFDGKHAAKIPDGVMPKNLSNHFTITTWMRHGPSPGLRVEKETILCNSDKTEMNRHHYALYVHNCRLVFLLRRDFDQIDTFRPAEFHWKL
;
A
#
# COMPACT_ATOMS: atom_id res chain seq x y z
N MET A 1 -45.07 -43.21 17.57
CA MET A 1 -43.68 -43.46 17.13
C MET A 1 -43.08 -42.11 16.75
N ASN A 2 -41.77 -41.93 16.90
CA ASN A 2 -41.07 -40.75 16.38
C ASN A 2 -40.43 -41.14 15.05
N GLU A 3 -41.19 -40.99 13.96
CA GLU A 3 -40.85 -41.48 12.63
C GLU A 3 -40.19 -40.40 11.77
N TYR A 4 -40.73 -39.19 11.80
CA TYR A 4 -40.23 -38.05 11.03
C TYR A 4 -39.13 -37.28 11.78
N THR A 5 -38.39 -36.43 11.06
CA THR A 5 -37.42 -35.52 11.68
C THR A 5 -37.87 -34.09 11.41
N PRO A 6 -37.50 -33.12 12.26
CA PRO A 6 -37.75 -31.72 11.97
C PRO A 6 -37.20 -31.29 10.61
N VAL A 7 -37.98 -30.52 9.86
CA VAL A 7 -37.61 -29.91 8.59
C VAL A 7 -37.80 -28.40 8.70
N PHE A 8 -36.77 -27.63 8.36
CA PHE A 8 -36.87 -26.17 8.33
C PHE A 8 -37.80 -25.70 7.21
N LYS A 9 -38.57 -24.65 7.46
CA LYS A 9 -39.48 -24.08 6.45
C LYS A 9 -38.74 -23.42 5.29
N GLU A 10 -37.60 -22.80 5.58
CA GLU A 10 -36.74 -22.15 4.60
C GLU A 10 -35.38 -22.84 4.54
N THR A 11 -34.73 -22.81 3.38
CA THR A 11 -33.37 -23.32 3.19
C THR A 11 -32.30 -22.34 3.66
N VAL A 12 -32.62 -21.03 3.67
CA VAL A 12 -31.74 -19.97 4.15
C VAL A 12 -32.56 -18.88 4.85
N TYR A 13 -32.18 -18.56 6.08
CA TYR A 13 -32.73 -17.41 6.82
C TYR A 13 -31.79 -16.22 6.73
N LYS A 14 -32.31 -15.04 6.38
CA LYS A 14 -31.53 -13.81 6.24
C LYS A 14 -31.98 -12.76 7.25
N GLY A 15 -31.02 -12.14 7.92
CA GLY A 15 -31.25 -11.01 8.82
C GLY A 15 -30.23 -9.90 8.56
N ALA A 16 -30.51 -8.70 9.07
CA ALA A 16 -29.57 -7.60 9.05
C ALA A 16 -29.66 -6.81 10.34
N ILE A 17 -28.52 -6.37 10.86
CA ILE A 17 -28.45 -5.54 12.07
C ILE A 17 -27.52 -4.35 11.87
N THR A 18 -27.75 -3.27 12.62
CA THR A 18 -26.80 -2.15 12.70
C THR A 18 -25.72 -2.47 13.73
N GLU A 19 -24.47 -2.20 13.41
CA GLU A 19 -23.33 -2.39 14.31
C GLU A 19 -23.50 -1.65 15.65
N GLY A 20 -22.76 -2.08 16.67
CA GLY A 20 -22.70 -1.41 17.98
C GLY A 20 -23.91 -1.62 18.90
N LYS A 21 -24.92 -2.39 18.47
CA LYS A 21 -26.14 -2.68 19.23
C LYS A 21 -26.29 -4.17 19.55
N LEU A 22 -26.97 -4.46 20.66
CA LEU A 22 -27.46 -5.81 20.99
C LEU A 22 -28.93 -5.90 20.58
N TYR A 23 -29.30 -7.00 19.93
CA TYR A 23 -30.64 -7.28 19.46
C TYR A 23 -31.17 -8.52 20.16
N ASP A 24 -32.35 -8.43 20.78
CA ASP A 24 -32.98 -9.58 21.44
C ASP A 24 -33.58 -10.59 20.44
N SER A 25 -33.90 -10.14 19.22
CA SER A 25 -34.32 -10.97 18.11
C SER A 25 -33.93 -10.30 16.78
N ILE A 26 -33.17 -11.02 15.96
CA ILE A 26 -32.67 -10.60 14.64
C ILE A 26 -33.48 -11.27 13.53
N VAL A 27 -33.58 -12.59 13.63
CA VAL A 27 -34.35 -13.45 12.71
C VAL A 27 -34.80 -14.67 13.49
N GLN A 28 -36.00 -15.17 13.19
CA GLN A 28 -36.53 -16.39 13.80
C GLN A 28 -36.46 -17.53 12.79
N VAL A 29 -35.78 -18.62 13.14
CA VAL A 29 -35.78 -19.85 12.35
C VAL A 29 -36.97 -20.71 12.77
N GLU A 30 -37.58 -21.42 11.81
CA GLU A 30 -38.76 -22.25 12.09
C GLU A 30 -38.61 -23.61 11.41
N ALA A 31 -38.94 -24.66 12.17
CA ALA A 31 -38.94 -26.03 11.69
C ALA A 31 -40.29 -26.67 12.04
N VAL A 32 -40.67 -27.69 11.29
CA VAL A 32 -41.91 -28.45 11.47
C VAL A 32 -41.59 -29.94 11.46
N ASP A 33 -42.34 -30.73 12.21
CA ASP A 33 -42.25 -32.18 12.23
C ASP A 33 -43.62 -32.77 11.86
N GLU A 34 -43.61 -33.83 11.05
CA GLU A 34 -44.82 -34.44 10.47
C GLU A 34 -45.32 -35.66 11.27
N ASP A 35 -44.74 -35.96 12.44
CA ASP A 35 -45.27 -36.99 13.32
C ASP A 35 -46.72 -36.68 13.76
N CYS A 36 -47.56 -37.71 13.85
CA CYS A 36 -48.95 -37.54 14.33
C CYS A 36 -49.04 -37.40 15.86
N SER A 37 -47.94 -37.68 16.58
CA SER A 37 -47.87 -37.65 18.04
C SER A 37 -47.79 -36.20 18.55
N PRO A 38 -48.64 -35.78 19.50
CA PRO A 38 -48.58 -34.42 20.08
C PRO A 38 -47.24 -34.06 20.73
N LEU A 39 -46.44 -35.07 21.09
CA LEU A 39 -45.10 -34.85 21.66
C LEU A 39 -44.03 -34.75 20.56
N TYR A 40 -44.09 -35.60 19.53
CA TYR A 40 -43.02 -35.68 18.53
C TYR A 40 -43.21 -34.69 17.37
N ASN A 41 -44.43 -34.18 17.19
CA ASN A 41 -44.74 -33.16 16.19
C ASN A 41 -44.33 -31.72 16.59
N GLN A 42 -43.81 -31.54 17.81
CA GLN A 42 -43.42 -30.24 18.35
C GLN A 42 -41.91 -30.06 18.31
N ILE A 43 -41.48 -28.88 17.88
CA ILE A 43 -40.08 -28.45 17.98
C ILE A 43 -39.85 -27.85 19.36
N CYS A 44 -38.90 -28.42 20.11
CA CYS A 44 -38.64 -28.06 21.49
C CYS A 44 -37.34 -27.27 21.68
N ASN A 45 -36.40 -27.37 20.74
CA ASN A 45 -35.11 -26.73 20.88
C ASN A 45 -34.45 -26.42 19.54
N TYR A 46 -33.63 -25.38 19.54
CA TYR A 46 -32.73 -25.02 18.45
C TYR A 46 -31.31 -24.91 18.97
N LYS A 47 -30.33 -25.15 18.11
CA LYS A 47 -28.91 -25.02 18.46
C LYS A 47 -28.10 -24.52 17.28
N ILE A 48 -27.22 -23.55 17.52
CA ILE A 48 -26.20 -23.16 16.56
C ILE A 48 -25.13 -24.25 16.53
N VAL A 49 -24.88 -24.81 15.34
CA VAL A 49 -23.94 -25.91 15.11
C VAL A 49 -22.53 -25.38 14.86
N THR A 50 -22.41 -24.23 14.22
CA THR A 50 -21.12 -23.56 13.99
C THR A 50 -20.54 -23.06 15.32
N PRO A 51 -19.34 -23.50 15.72
CA PRO A 51 -18.69 -23.02 16.94
C PRO A 51 -18.24 -21.56 16.80
N ASP A 52 -17.95 -20.92 17.94
CA ASP A 52 -17.31 -19.60 18.03
C ASP A 52 -18.02 -18.48 17.25
N THR A 53 -19.35 -18.56 17.17
CA THR A 53 -20.17 -17.48 16.60
C THR A 53 -20.61 -16.51 17.70
N PRO A 54 -20.65 -15.19 17.44
CA PRO A 54 -21.12 -14.19 18.41
C PRO A 54 -22.66 -14.12 18.46
N PHE A 55 -23.31 -15.28 18.33
CA PHE A 55 -24.77 -15.42 18.27
C PHE A 55 -25.26 -16.50 19.22
N ALA A 56 -26.51 -16.37 19.64
CA ALA A 56 -27.25 -17.38 20.38
C ALA A 56 -28.63 -17.56 19.77
N VAL A 57 -29.18 -18.76 19.87
CA VAL A 57 -30.56 -19.07 19.48
C VAL A 57 -31.34 -19.51 20.72
N ASP A 58 -32.56 -19.01 20.88
CA ASP A 58 -33.46 -19.44 21.95
C ASP A 58 -34.29 -20.68 21.56
N ARG A 59 -35.10 -21.20 22.49
CA ARG A 59 -35.96 -22.38 22.24
C ARG A 59 -37.07 -22.14 21.22
N ASN A 60 -37.41 -20.88 20.95
CA ASN A 60 -38.41 -20.48 19.98
C ASN A 60 -37.78 -20.21 18.58
N GLY A 61 -36.47 -20.40 18.43
CA GLY A 61 -35.75 -20.18 17.18
C GLY A 61 -35.32 -18.73 16.96
N ASN A 62 -35.47 -17.83 17.94
CA ASN A 62 -35.01 -16.45 17.80
C ASN A 62 -33.50 -16.37 17.93
N ILE A 63 -32.87 -15.79 16.92
CA ILE A 63 -31.43 -15.55 16.87
C ILE A 63 -31.15 -14.15 17.39
N ARG A 64 -30.17 -14.05 18.30
CA ARG A 64 -29.67 -12.79 18.89
C ARG A 64 -28.16 -12.75 18.86
N ASN A 65 -27.57 -11.55 18.86
CA ASN A 65 -26.13 -11.40 19.06
C ASN A 65 -25.78 -11.35 20.55
N THR A 66 -24.65 -11.95 20.93
CA THR A 66 -24.18 -12.01 22.32
C THR A 66 -23.26 -10.85 22.69
N GLU A 67 -22.72 -10.16 21.69
CA GLU A 67 -21.85 -8.99 21.84
C GLU A 67 -22.13 -7.95 20.75
N LYS A 68 -21.63 -6.74 20.95
CA LYS A 68 -21.76 -5.65 19.98
C LYS A 68 -20.84 -5.90 18.79
N LEU A 69 -21.42 -6.18 17.64
CA LEU A 69 -20.68 -6.43 16.40
C LEU A 69 -20.22 -5.10 15.76
N SER A 70 -19.11 -5.13 15.04
CA SER A 70 -18.54 -3.98 14.31
C SER A 70 -18.46 -4.29 12.83
N TYR A 71 -18.93 -3.36 12.00
CA TYR A 71 -18.90 -3.46 10.54
C TYR A 71 -17.46 -3.54 10.01
N ASP A 72 -16.54 -2.78 10.61
CA ASP A 72 -15.11 -2.77 10.25
C ASP A 72 -14.41 -4.12 10.53
N THR A 73 -14.96 -4.92 11.46
CA THR A 73 -14.39 -6.23 11.82
C THR A 73 -14.92 -7.33 10.90
N GLU A 74 -16.24 -7.42 10.75
CA GLU A 74 -16.87 -8.40 9.89
C GLU A 74 -18.19 -7.85 9.35
N HIS A 75 -18.38 -7.97 8.04
CA HIS A 75 -19.50 -7.37 7.32
C HIS A 75 -20.70 -8.34 7.26
N GLN A 76 -20.43 -9.64 7.36
CA GLN A 76 -21.46 -10.67 7.31
C GLN A 76 -21.08 -11.89 8.14
N TYR A 77 -22.08 -12.51 8.78
CA TYR A 77 -21.91 -13.79 9.48
C TYR A 77 -22.76 -14.86 8.82
N LYS A 78 -22.16 -16.03 8.62
CA LYS A 78 -22.82 -17.23 8.09
C LYS A 78 -22.60 -18.39 9.03
N PHE A 79 -23.68 -18.97 9.54
CA PHE A 79 -23.61 -20.09 10.47
C PHE A 79 -24.80 -21.03 10.30
N LEU A 80 -24.64 -22.25 10.78
CA LEU A 80 -25.65 -23.31 10.68
C LEU A 80 -26.42 -23.45 11.98
N VAL A 81 -27.74 -23.65 11.87
CA VAL A 81 -28.64 -23.91 12.99
C VAL A 81 -29.35 -25.24 12.76
N THR A 82 -29.53 -25.99 13.85
CA THR A 82 -30.29 -27.24 13.83
C THR A 82 -31.50 -27.15 14.77
N ALA A 83 -32.51 -27.96 14.48
CA ALA A 83 -33.74 -28.07 15.28
C ALA A 83 -33.85 -29.47 15.89
N PHE A 84 -34.52 -29.55 17.04
CA PHE A 84 -34.83 -30.79 17.74
C PHE A 84 -36.31 -30.84 18.05
N ASP A 85 -36.94 -31.96 17.73
CA ASP A 85 -38.27 -32.26 18.25
C ASP A 85 -38.21 -32.48 19.78
N CYS A 86 -39.37 -32.58 20.43
CA CYS A 86 -39.41 -32.87 21.87
C CYS A 86 -39.01 -34.32 22.22
N GLY A 87 -38.85 -35.20 21.23
CA GLY A 87 -38.25 -36.52 21.35
C GLY A 87 -36.71 -36.54 21.24
N GLN A 88 -36.07 -35.37 21.11
CA GLN A 88 -34.62 -35.18 20.90
C GLN A 88 -34.08 -35.67 19.56
N LYS A 89 -34.93 -35.90 18.56
CA LYS A 89 -34.48 -36.21 17.20
C LYS A 89 -34.05 -34.92 16.49
N LYS A 90 -32.85 -34.97 15.89
CA LYS A 90 -32.26 -33.85 15.17
C LYS A 90 -32.90 -33.72 13.79
N ALA A 91 -33.04 -32.49 13.31
CA ALA A 91 -33.32 -32.21 11.90
C ALA A 91 -32.35 -32.96 10.97
N THR A 92 -32.86 -33.43 9.83
CA THR A 92 -32.04 -34.15 8.84
C THR A 92 -30.96 -33.25 8.24
N GLU A 93 -31.29 -31.97 8.00
CA GLU A 93 -30.36 -30.96 7.51
C GLU A 93 -30.32 -29.75 8.44
N ASP A 94 -29.13 -29.19 8.61
CA ASP A 94 -28.94 -27.93 9.34
C ASP A 94 -29.19 -26.75 8.37
N VAL A 95 -29.85 -25.69 8.86
CA VAL A 95 -30.20 -24.53 8.02
C VAL A 95 -29.13 -23.44 8.06
N LEU A 96 -28.89 -22.80 6.92
CA LEU A 96 -27.99 -21.65 6.83
C LEU A 96 -28.68 -20.36 7.31
N VAL A 97 -28.03 -19.66 8.23
CA VAL A 97 -28.40 -18.31 8.64
C VAL A 97 -27.34 -17.34 8.15
N HIS A 98 -27.79 -16.25 7.51
CA HIS A 98 -26.93 -15.19 7.02
C HIS A 98 -27.34 -13.86 7.64
N ILE A 99 -26.47 -13.28 8.46
CA ILE A 99 -26.68 -11.98 9.10
C ILE A 99 -25.74 -10.95 8.48
N GLU A 100 -26.31 -9.91 7.87
CA GLU A 100 -25.58 -8.75 7.37
C GLU A 100 -25.39 -7.71 8.49
N ILE A 101 -24.17 -7.22 8.65
CA ILE A 101 -23.88 -6.09 9.55
C ILE A 101 -23.94 -4.82 8.71
N LYS A 102 -24.69 -3.82 9.18
CA LYS A 102 -24.77 -2.50 8.56
C LYS A 102 -24.01 -1.49 9.42
N PRO A 103 -23.24 -0.58 8.82
CA PRO A 103 -22.55 0.45 9.57
C PRO A 103 -23.58 1.38 10.24
N VAL A 104 -23.18 2.02 11.35
CA VAL A 104 -23.99 3.10 11.91
C VAL A 104 -23.93 4.27 10.94
N CYS A 105 -25.10 4.70 10.45
CA CYS A 105 -25.17 5.91 9.65
C CYS A 105 -24.67 7.09 10.48
N LYS A 106 -23.69 7.83 9.94
CA LYS A 106 -23.14 9.05 10.53
C LYS A 106 -23.35 10.19 9.53
N PRO A 107 -24.04 11.29 9.92
CA PRO A 107 -24.26 12.40 9.02
C PRO A 107 -22.91 13.01 8.62
N GLY A 108 -22.73 13.27 7.34
CA GLY A 108 -21.49 13.84 6.82
C GLY A 108 -21.26 13.59 5.34
N TRP A 109 -20.24 14.26 4.81
CA TRP A 109 -19.81 14.06 3.42
C TRP A 109 -19.10 12.71 3.27
N GLN A 110 -19.66 11.87 2.42
CA GLN A 110 -19.15 10.54 2.06
C GLN A 110 -18.70 10.52 0.59
N GLY A 111 -17.98 9.48 0.19
CA GLY A 111 -17.61 9.27 -1.21
C GLY A 111 -16.53 10.22 -1.76
N TRP A 112 -15.72 10.83 -0.89
CA TRP A 112 -14.58 11.65 -1.30
C TRP A 112 -13.24 10.98 -0.96
N ASN A 113 -12.25 11.18 -1.83
CA ASN A 113 -10.90 10.71 -1.58
C ASN A 113 -10.09 11.80 -0.88
N LYS A 114 -9.51 11.47 0.28
CA LYS A 114 -8.65 12.39 1.04
C LYS A 114 -7.34 12.73 0.33
N ARG A 115 -6.93 11.87 -0.59
CA ARG A 115 -5.73 12.03 -1.40
C ARG A 115 -6.13 11.92 -2.86
N MET A 116 -5.53 12.77 -3.67
CA MET A 116 -5.54 12.58 -5.11
C MET A 116 -4.14 12.70 -5.68
N GLU A 117 -3.90 11.92 -6.71
CA GLU A 117 -2.70 12.01 -7.52
C GLU A 117 -3.00 12.91 -8.71
N TYR A 118 -2.11 13.88 -8.92
CA TYR A 118 -2.19 14.83 -10.01
C TYR A 118 -0.90 14.73 -10.81
N GLU A 119 -1.01 14.20 -12.02
CA GLU A 119 0.12 14.08 -12.93
C GLU A 119 0.32 15.40 -13.69
N SER A 120 1.57 15.86 -13.79
CA SER A 120 1.88 17.09 -14.51
C SER A 120 1.45 17.00 -15.97
N GLY A 121 0.71 17.99 -16.46
CA GLY A 121 0.24 18.04 -17.84
C GLY A 121 -1.09 17.32 -18.10
N SER A 122 -1.70 16.70 -17.08
CA SER A 122 -3.00 16.02 -17.22
C SER A 122 -4.22 16.96 -17.34
N GLY A 123 -4.01 18.28 -17.31
CA GLY A 123 -5.09 19.27 -17.36
C GLY A 123 -5.90 19.38 -16.06
N SER A 124 -7.15 19.83 -16.15
CA SER A 124 -8.04 19.98 -14.99
C SER A 124 -8.61 18.63 -14.56
N LYS A 125 -8.56 18.30 -13.26
CA LYS A 125 -9.11 17.06 -12.69
C LYS A 125 -10.22 17.37 -11.69
N ALA A 126 -11.34 16.65 -11.77
CA ALA A 126 -12.44 16.81 -10.81
C ALA A 126 -12.03 16.23 -9.44
N LEU A 127 -12.21 17.02 -8.38
CA LEU A 127 -11.77 16.66 -7.03
C LEU A 127 -12.71 15.68 -6.32
N PHE A 128 -14.02 15.80 -6.57
CA PHE A 128 -15.06 15.17 -5.77
C PHE A 128 -16.16 14.55 -6.64
N THR A 129 -15.81 13.60 -7.50
CA THR A 129 -16.77 13.02 -8.45
C THR A 129 -17.89 12.22 -7.78
N ASN A 130 -17.61 11.61 -6.63
CA ASN A 130 -18.53 10.69 -5.94
C ASN A 130 -19.00 11.24 -4.57
N ILE A 131 -18.75 12.52 -4.30
CA ILE A 131 -19.11 13.12 -3.01
C ILE A 131 -20.63 13.23 -2.88
N HIS A 132 -21.15 12.81 -1.74
CA HIS A 132 -22.56 12.97 -1.40
C HIS A 132 -22.71 13.23 0.10
N LEU A 133 -23.75 13.98 0.46
CA LEU A 133 -24.06 14.23 1.85
C LEU A 133 -24.98 13.11 2.35
N GLU A 134 -24.49 12.30 3.28
CA GLU A 134 -25.31 11.36 4.04
C GLU A 134 -25.96 12.11 5.21
N THR A 135 -27.28 12.01 5.35
CA THR A 135 -28.05 12.75 6.37
C THR A 135 -28.72 11.82 7.39
N CYS A 136 -28.70 10.50 7.19
CA CYS A 136 -29.31 9.55 8.12
C CYS A 136 -30.78 9.85 8.44
N ASP A 137 -31.53 10.33 7.46
CA ASP A 137 -32.93 10.78 7.59
C ASP A 137 -33.18 11.95 8.57
N GLU A 138 -32.13 12.62 9.04
CA GLU A 138 -32.25 13.82 9.86
C GLU A 138 -32.51 15.07 9.00
N PRO A 139 -33.36 16.02 9.46
CA PRO A 139 -33.65 17.23 8.72
C PRO A 139 -32.44 18.17 8.68
N VAL A 140 -32.08 18.64 7.48
CA VAL A 140 -30.94 19.55 7.27
C VAL A 140 -31.41 20.98 7.08
N SER A 141 -30.98 21.89 7.96
CA SER A 141 -31.33 23.32 7.89
C SER A 141 -30.40 24.16 7.01
N SER A 142 -29.11 23.82 6.97
CA SER A 142 -28.11 24.49 6.15
C SER A 142 -26.89 23.58 5.94
N ILE A 143 -26.19 23.78 4.82
CA ILE A 143 -24.98 23.03 4.46
C ILE A 143 -23.87 24.03 4.14
N GLN A 144 -22.72 23.86 4.76
CA GLN A 144 -21.51 24.63 4.46
C GLN A 144 -20.34 23.66 4.29
N ALA A 145 -19.54 23.83 3.24
CA ALA A 145 -18.33 23.06 3.00
C ALA A 145 -17.18 24.02 2.68
N ALA A 146 -16.02 23.77 3.30
CA ALA A 146 -14.77 24.44 2.99
C ALA A 146 -13.78 23.37 2.52
N ILE A 147 -13.10 23.63 1.40
CA ILE A 147 -12.11 22.73 0.82
C ILE A 147 -10.77 23.42 0.92
N GLU A 148 -9.83 22.78 1.61
CA GLU A 148 -8.44 23.22 1.68
C GLU A 148 -7.57 22.15 1.03
N LEU A 149 -6.80 22.55 0.01
CA LEU A 149 -5.85 21.68 -0.66
C LEU A 149 -4.47 21.90 -0.03
N GLN A 150 -3.97 20.87 0.66
CA GLN A 150 -2.64 20.89 1.26
C GLN A 150 -1.70 19.98 0.47
N THR A 151 -0.49 20.46 0.20
CA THR A 151 0.59 19.67 -0.40
C THR A 151 1.55 19.28 0.72
N ASN A 152 1.73 17.98 0.96
CA ASN A 152 2.51 17.50 2.11
C ASN A 152 4.03 17.62 1.94
N HIS A 153 4.52 18.07 0.77
CA HIS A 153 5.94 17.98 0.39
C HIS A 153 6.53 19.24 -0.24
N ILE A 154 5.80 20.37 -0.37
CA ILE A 154 6.38 21.59 -0.96
C ILE A 154 7.05 22.43 0.13
N GLY A 155 8.31 22.09 0.43
CA GLY A 155 9.24 22.99 1.13
C GLY A 155 9.57 24.21 0.25
N LYS A 156 9.68 25.40 0.84
CA LYS A 156 10.11 26.60 0.10
C LYS A 156 11.60 26.49 -0.26
N GLY A 157 11.93 26.11 -1.49
CA GLY A 157 13.32 26.02 -1.98
C GLY A 157 13.44 25.35 -3.35
N CYS A 158 14.68 25.11 -3.81
CA CYS A 158 15.01 24.39 -5.04
C CYS A 158 14.73 22.87 -4.98
N ASP A 159 13.97 22.40 -3.99
CA ASP A 159 13.38 21.06 -3.99
C ASP A 159 12.11 21.10 -4.83
N ARG A 160 12.21 20.61 -6.06
CA ARG A 160 11.05 20.46 -6.93
C ARG A 160 11.14 19.19 -7.73
N ASP A 161 10.57 18.13 -7.18
CA ASP A 161 10.04 16.93 -7.86
C ASP A 161 8.89 17.26 -8.84
N THR A 162 8.91 18.46 -9.43
CA THR A 162 7.84 19.03 -10.28
C THR A 162 8.29 19.25 -11.72
N TYR A 163 9.50 18.82 -12.06
CA TYR A 163 10.12 19.09 -13.34
C TYR A 163 10.54 17.78 -13.99
N SER A 164 10.14 17.59 -15.25
CA SER A 164 10.71 16.51 -16.08
C SER A 164 12.23 16.58 -16.04
N GLU A 165 12.92 15.45 -16.22
CA GLU A 165 14.38 15.37 -16.25
C GLU A 165 15.01 16.44 -17.17
N LYS A 166 14.39 16.69 -18.34
CA LYS A 166 14.79 17.75 -19.28
C LYS A 166 14.61 19.17 -18.71
N SER A 167 13.57 19.39 -17.92
CA SER A 167 13.33 20.66 -17.23
C SER A 167 14.30 20.88 -16.07
N LEU A 168 14.63 19.82 -15.31
CA LEU A 168 15.68 19.87 -14.28
C LEU A 168 17.04 20.16 -14.89
N GLN A 169 17.41 19.47 -15.98
CA GLN A 169 18.63 19.72 -16.75
C GLN A 169 18.71 21.18 -17.20
N LYS A 170 17.62 21.72 -17.78
CA LYS A 170 17.58 23.13 -18.21
C LYS A 170 17.69 24.13 -17.05
N MET A 171 17.05 23.87 -15.92
CA MET A 171 17.10 24.76 -14.75
C MET A 171 18.44 24.72 -14.02
N CYS A 172 19.08 23.55 -13.96
CA CYS A 172 20.41 23.38 -13.36
C CYS A 172 21.55 23.80 -14.29
N GLY A 173 21.22 24.31 -15.50
CA GLY A 173 22.22 24.72 -16.49
C GLY A 173 23.00 23.55 -17.10
N ALA A 174 22.46 22.32 -17.08
CA ALA A 174 23.07 21.18 -17.74
C ALA A 174 23.10 21.40 -19.25
N SER A 175 24.23 21.06 -19.87
CA SER A 175 24.37 21.06 -21.33
C SER A 175 23.38 20.07 -21.95
N SER A 176 22.89 20.36 -23.16
CA SER A 176 22.12 19.38 -23.95
C SER A 176 22.91 18.12 -24.30
N GLU A 177 24.23 18.15 -24.11
CA GLU A 177 25.15 17.01 -24.27
C GLU A 177 25.38 16.23 -22.97
N SER A 178 24.61 16.52 -21.90
CA SER A 178 24.71 15.76 -20.64
C SER A 178 24.31 14.31 -20.87
N ILE A 179 25.13 13.39 -20.35
CA ILE A 179 24.89 11.95 -20.42
C ILE A 179 24.27 11.51 -19.11
N ASP A 180 23.05 10.96 -19.16
CA ASP A 180 22.45 10.33 -18.01
C ASP A 180 23.06 8.94 -17.77
N LEU A 181 23.62 8.74 -16.59
CA LEU A 181 24.26 7.49 -16.18
C LEU A 181 23.27 6.53 -15.51
N LEU A 182 22.15 7.03 -15.01
CA LEU A 182 21.10 6.26 -14.36
C LEU A 182 19.72 6.52 -15.01
N PRO A 183 19.58 6.26 -16.32
CA PRO A 183 18.30 6.46 -17.01
C PRO A 183 17.27 5.40 -16.65
N ALA A 184 16.00 5.72 -16.90
CA ALA A 184 14.93 4.74 -16.85
C ALA A 184 15.21 3.55 -17.80
N PRO A 185 14.95 2.31 -17.36
CA PRO A 185 15.28 1.12 -18.14
C PRO A 185 14.37 1.03 -19.37
N PHE A 186 14.92 1.35 -20.55
CA PHE A 186 14.19 1.28 -21.82
C PHE A 186 15.13 1.13 -23.03
N GLY A 187 14.87 0.14 -23.89
CA GLY A 187 15.62 -0.05 -25.13
C GLY A 187 17.13 -0.21 -24.91
N LEU A 188 17.92 0.81 -25.28
CA LEU A 188 19.38 0.83 -25.17
C LEU A 188 19.90 1.10 -23.74
N SER A 189 19.04 1.52 -22.79
CA SER A 189 19.40 1.77 -21.39
C SER A 189 19.17 0.56 -20.45
N ASN A 190 19.44 -0.65 -20.93
CA ASN A 190 19.13 -1.88 -20.17
C ASN A 190 20.04 -2.13 -18.95
N TRP A 191 21.11 -1.36 -18.75
CA TRP A 191 22.04 -1.54 -17.63
C TRP A 191 21.45 -1.12 -16.27
N THR A 192 20.30 -0.45 -16.26
CA THR A 192 19.57 -0.06 -15.05
C THR A 192 18.42 -0.99 -14.68
N THR A 193 18.04 -1.95 -15.53
CA THR A 193 16.85 -2.83 -15.35
C THR A 193 16.89 -3.69 -14.09
N GLY A 194 18.08 -4.05 -13.60
CA GLY A 194 18.26 -4.90 -12.41
C GLY A 194 18.61 -4.16 -11.12
N LEU A 195 18.61 -2.82 -11.15
CA LEU A 195 18.92 -2.03 -9.97
C LEU A 195 17.74 -2.01 -9.02
N LEU A 196 18.04 -2.01 -7.72
CA LEU A 196 17.02 -1.83 -6.70
C LEU A 196 16.44 -0.42 -6.85
N THR A 197 15.11 -0.33 -6.87
CA THR A 197 14.40 0.94 -6.81
C THR A 197 13.88 1.13 -5.39
N ASP A 198 13.99 2.35 -4.86
CA ASP A 198 13.22 2.70 -3.69
C ASP A 198 11.81 3.02 -4.16
N ASN A 199 10.89 2.07 -4.01
CA ASN A 199 9.47 2.29 -4.27
C ASN A 199 8.88 3.11 -3.10
N GLY A 200 9.40 4.34 -2.93
CA GLY A 200 8.71 5.41 -2.26
C GLY A 200 7.41 5.71 -2.99
N HIS A 201 6.44 6.31 -2.31
CA HIS A 201 5.07 6.49 -2.82
C HIS A 201 4.95 7.55 -3.95
N ASP A 202 6.00 7.71 -4.76
CA ASP A 202 6.18 8.74 -5.77
C ASP A 202 6.47 8.11 -7.14
N SER A 203 6.00 8.78 -8.19
CA SER A 203 6.06 8.36 -9.60
C SER A 203 7.46 8.42 -10.23
N ASP A 204 8.49 8.78 -9.46
CA ASP A 204 9.85 9.01 -9.94
C ASP A 204 10.75 7.80 -9.69
N LEU A 205 11.56 7.46 -10.69
CA LEU A 205 12.48 6.33 -10.61
C LEU A 205 13.70 6.68 -9.76
N ILE A 206 13.65 6.32 -8.48
CA ILE A 206 14.78 6.49 -7.56
C ILE A 206 15.52 5.16 -7.41
N PHE A 207 16.79 5.14 -7.83
CA PHE A 207 17.65 3.98 -7.61
C PHE A 207 18.23 3.98 -6.21
N ARG A 208 18.18 2.81 -5.56
CA ARG A 208 18.73 2.57 -4.23
C ARG A 208 20.01 1.76 -4.32
N PHE A 209 21.07 2.28 -3.71
CA PHE A 209 22.36 1.61 -3.58
C PHE A 209 22.61 1.27 -2.11
N ASP A 210 22.79 -0.02 -1.81
CA ASP A 210 22.97 -0.56 -0.47
C ASP A 210 24.43 -0.92 -0.14
N GLY A 211 25.36 -0.48 -1.00
CA GLY A 211 26.78 -0.82 -0.94
C GLY A 211 27.12 -2.19 -1.53
N LYS A 212 26.13 -3.00 -1.95
CA LYS A 212 26.33 -4.30 -2.61
C LYS A 212 25.98 -4.25 -4.09
N HIS A 213 24.98 -3.44 -4.45
CA HIS A 213 24.55 -3.23 -5.82
C HIS A 213 25.19 -1.96 -6.39
N ALA A 214 25.52 -1.98 -7.68
CA ALA A 214 26.07 -0.85 -8.42
C ALA A 214 25.65 -0.92 -9.89
N ALA A 215 25.52 0.24 -10.54
CA ALA A 215 25.26 0.32 -11.97
C ALA A 215 26.58 0.22 -12.75
N LYS A 216 26.70 -0.76 -13.64
CA LYS A 216 27.85 -0.88 -14.55
C LYS A 216 27.52 -0.22 -15.88
N ILE A 217 28.07 0.97 -16.10
CA ILE A 217 27.85 1.73 -17.33
C ILE A 217 28.53 1.03 -18.52
N PRO A 218 27.82 0.74 -19.62
CA PRO A 218 28.40 0.08 -20.80
C PRO A 218 29.47 0.90 -21.51
N ASP A 219 30.41 0.19 -22.15
CA ASP A 219 31.39 0.79 -23.06
C ASP A 219 30.64 1.50 -24.21
N GLY A 220 30.92 2.79 -24.44
CA GLY A 220 30.29 3.59 -25.50
C GLY A 220 29.24 4.59 -25.02
N VAL A 221 28.74 4.46 -23.78
CA VAL A 221 27.84 5.46 -23.17
C VAL A 221 28.63 6.69 -22.72
N MET A 222 29.83 6.48 -22.15
CA MET A 222 30.71 7.55 -21.67
C MET A 222 32.06 7.50 -22.40
N PRO A 223 32.67 8.66 -22.72
CA PRO A 223 34.05 8.69 -23.22
C PRO A 223 35.00 8.07 -22.18
N LYS A 224 36.07 7.43 -22.66
CA LYS A 224 37.04 6.72 -21.80
C LYS A 224 37.63 7.63 -20.72
N ASN A 225 37.93 8.88 -21.08
CA ASN A 225 38.52 9.88 -20.19
C ASN A 225 37.67 11.16 -20.16
N LEU A 226 37.65 11.83 -19.00
CA LEU A 226 37.07 13.16 -18.87
C LEU A 226 37.89 14.18 -19.67
N SER A 227 37.21 15.14 -20.29
CA SER A 227 37.85 16.23 -21.02
C SER A 227 38.51 17.23 -20.05
N ASN A 228 39.17 18.27 -20.59
CA ASN A 228 39.70 19.37 -19.77
C ASN A 228 38.60 20.19 -19.07
N HIS A 229 37.36 20.14 -19.57
CA HIS A 229 36.22 20.90 -19.06
C HIS A 229 35.01 19.97 -19.00
N PHE A 230 34.66 19.53 -17.79
CA PHE A 230 33.54 18.64 -17.55
C PHE A 230 32.75 19.13 -16.34
N THR A 231 31.49 18.69 -16.28
CA THR A 231 30.61 18.92 -15.14
C THR A 231 30.04 17.58 -14.70
N ILE A 232 30.04 17.32 -13.40
CA ILE A 232 29.33 16.19 -12.79
C ILE A 232 28.21 16.78 -11.93
N THR A 233 26.98 16.38 -12.21
CA THR A 233 25.80 16.77 -11.42
C THR A 233 25.18 15.51 -10.86
N THR A 234 24.87 15.50 -9.56
CA THR A 234 24.23 14.37 -8.89
C THR A 234 23.27 14.88 -7.81
N TRP A 235 22.20 14.13 -7.61
CA TRP A 235 21.23 14.33 -6.53
C TRP A 235 21.14 13.00 -5.79
N MET A 236 21.44 13.03 -4.49
CA MET A 236 21.45 11.82 -3.67
C MET A 236 20.89 12.11 -2.30
N ARG A 237 20.06 11.19 -1.82
CA ARG A 237 19.70 11.11 -0.41
C ARG A 237 20.66 10.14 0.27
N HIS A 238 21.41 10.61 1.25
CA HIS A 238 22.26 9.75 2.06
C HIS A 238 21.95 9.94 3.54
N GLY A 239 21.99 8.85 4.30
CA GLY A 239 21.72 8.82 5.74
C GLY A 239 23.01 8.58 6.53
N PRO A 240 22.96 8.71 7.86
CA PRO A 240 24.11 8.37 8.71
C PRO A 240 24.50 6.90 8.53
N SER A 241 25.76 6.64 8.17
CA SER A 241 26.29 5.29 7.95
C SER A 241 26.36 4.51 9.27
N PRO A 242 25.70 3.35 9.42
CA PRO A 242 25.83 2.53 10.61
C PRO A 242 27.18 1.78 10.60
N GLY A 243 28.19 2.30 11.31
CA GLY A 243 29.49 1.62 11.44
C GLY A 243 30.57 2.43 12.19
N LEU A 244 31.51 1.73 12.85
CA LEU A 244 32.61 2.33 13.62
C LEU A 244 33.74 2.91 12.73
N ARG A 245 33.73 2.60 11.43
CA ARG A 245 34.62 3.16 10.39
C ARG A 245 33.74 3.58 9.22
N VAL A 246 33.83 4.84 8.81
CA VAL A 246 33.08 5.37 7.67
C VAL A 246 33.68 4.78 6.38
N GLU A 247 33.02 3.77 5.81
CA GLU A 247 33.40 3.24 4.50
C GLU A 247 33.23 4.32 3.41
N LYS A 248 33.94 4.18 2.29
CA LYS A 248 33.83 5.14 1.18
C LYS A 248 32.54 4.87 0.41
N GLU A 249 31.61 5.81 0.44
CA GLU A 249 30.36 5.76 -0.33
C GLU A 249 30.63 6.27 -1.74
N THR A 250 30.83 5.36 -2.70
CA THR A 250 31.19 5.73 -4.08
C THR A 250 29.96 6.09 -4.89
N ILE A 251 29.92 7.33 -5.41
CA ILE A 251 28.85 7.85 -6.26
C ILE A 251 29.14 7.54 -7.74
N LEU A 252 30.37 7.83 -8.18
CA LEU A 252 30.83 7.58 -9.55
C LEU A 252 32.27 7.09 -9.50
N CYS A 253 32.60 6.08 -10.30
CA CYS A 253 33.95 5.55 -10.38
C CYS A 253 34.27 5.03 -11.77
N ASN A 254 35.47 5.36 -12.24
CA ASN A 254 36.10 4.73 -13.39
C ASN A 254 37.46 4.15 -12.98
N SER A 255 37.64 2.86 -13.24
CA SER A 255 38.85 2.12 -12.87
C SER A 255 39.27 1.15 -13.96
N ASP A 256 40.53 0.73 -13.91
CA ASP A 256 41.06 -0.28 -14.82
C ASP A 256 40.35 -1.63 -14.72
N LYS A 257 40.28 -2.35 -15.84
CA LYS A 257 39.58 -3.64 -15.97
C LYS A 257 40.28 -4.81 -15.24
N THR A 258 41.54 -4.68 -14.80
CA THR A 258 42.32 -5.79 -14.22
C THR A 258 43.10 -5.37 -12.97
N GLU A 259 42.76 -5.96 -11.81
CA GLU A 259 43.51 -6.17 -10.54
C GLU A 259 44.36 -5.04 -9.93
N MET A 260 44.38 -3.84 -10.49
CA MET A 260 45.24 -2.76 -10.00
C MET A 260 44.55 -1.78 -9.04
N ASN A 261 43.22 -1.87 -8.81
CA ASN A 261 42.45 -0.92 -8.00
C ASN A 261 42.79 0.57 -8.31
N ARG A 262 43.11 0.85 -9.58
CA ARG A 262 43.48 2.19 -10.03
C ARG A 262 42.24 2.89 -10.54
N HIS A 263 41.81 3.91 -9.79
CA HIS A 263 40.75 4.81 -10.20
C HIS A 263 41.32 5.94 -11.05
N HIS A 264 40.86 6.07 -12.29
CA HIS A 264 41.14 7.21 -13.15
C HIS A 264 40.44 8.46 -12.64
N TYR A 265 39.18 8.31 -12.25
CA TYR A 265 38.46 9.30 -11.48
C TYR A 265 37.42 8.64 -10.58
N ALA A 266 37.12 9.28 -9.46
CA ALA A 266 36.08 8.84 -8.56
C ALA A 266 35.45 10.03 -7.82
N LEU A 267 34.12 10.03 -7.68
CA LEU A 267 33.36 10.91 -6.80
C LEU A 267 32.76 10.07 -5.68
N TYR A 268 33.04 10.41 -4.43
CA TYR A 268 32.61 9.62 -3.28
C TYR A 268 32.42 10.48 -2.02
N VAL A 269 31.62 9.99 -1.08
CA VAL A 269 31.48 10.57 0.25
C VAL A 269 32.35 9.81 1.24
N HIS A 270 33.14 10.53 2.03
CA HIS A 270 33.97 9.95 3.08
C HIS A 270 34.20 10.97 4.20
N ASN A 271 34.00 10.57 5.46
CA ASN A 271 34.14 11.43 6.65
C ASN A 271 33.39 12.77 6.53
N CYS A 272 32.11 12.72 6.12
CA CYS A 272 31.26 13.91 5.92
C CYS A 272 31.82 14.93 4.92
N ARG A 273 32.60 14.46 3.95
CA ARG A 273 33.10 15.26 2.84
C ARG A 273 32.73 14.61 1.52
N LEU A 274 32.35 15.42 0.56
CA LEU A 274 32.32 15.05 -0.85
C LEU A 274 33.75 15.14 -1.37
N VAL A 275 34.26 14.06 -1.94
CA VAL A 275 35.64 13.98 -2.45
C VAL A 275 35.62 13.60 -3.91
N PHE A 276 36.32 14.37 -4.72
CA PHE A 276 36.58 14.04 -6.13
C PHE A 276 38.07 13.75 -6.32
N LEU A 277 38.37 12.56 -6.80
CA LEU A 277 39.71 12.12 -7.20
C LEU A 277 39.79 12.15 -8.73
N LEU A 278 40.86 12.75 -9.26
CA LEU A 278 41.19 12.74 -10.68
C LEU A 278 42.65 12.38 -10.88
N ARG A 279 42.90 11.38 -11.73
CA ARG A 279 44.23 11.03 -12.23
C ARG A 279 44.24 11.34 -13.73
N ARG A 280 45.23 12.12 -14.16
CA ARG A 280 45.45 12.40 -15.58
C ARG A 280 46.60 11.51 -16.04
N ASP A 281 46.33 10.68 -17.03
CA ASP A 281 47.38 9.97 -17.76
C ASP A 281 48.19 11.00 -18.53
N PHE A 282 49.49 11.06 -18.25
CA PHE A 282 50.44 11.75 -19.12
C PHE A 282 51.03 10.72 -20.07
N ASP A 283 51.37 11.13 -21.29
CA ASP A 283 52.02 10.30 -22.32
C ASP A 283 53.39 9.70 -21.87
N GLN A 284 53.84 10.00 -20.64
CA GLN A 284 54.98 9.36 -19.99
C GLN A 284 54.49 8.22 -19.09
N ILE A 285 54.87 7.01 -19.48
CA ILE A 285 54.68 5.76 -18.73
C ILE A 285 55.16 5.98 -17.28
N ASP A 286 54.28 5.69 -16.31
CA ASP A 286 54.52 5.63 -14.85
C ASP A 286 54.59 6.93 -14.03
N THR A 287 54.32 8.11 -14.59
CA THR A 287 54.17 9.36 -13.80
C THR A 287 52.72 9.81 -13.66
N PHE A 288 52.07 9.43 -12.55
CA PHE A 288 50.71 9.87 -12.22
C PHE A 288 50.73 11.02 -11.21
N ARG A 289 49.94 12.06 -11.46
CA ARG A 289 49.68 13.13 -10.49
C ARG A 289 48.21 13.11 -10.12
N PRO A 290 47.83 12.47 -8.99
CA PRO A 290 46.46 12.55 -8.51
C PRO A 290 46.17 13.96 -8.01
N ALA A 291 45.00 14.47 -8.35
CA ALA A 291 44.40 15.63 -7.71
C ALA A 291 43.19 15.16 -6.91
N GLU A 292 43.09 15.62 -5.67
CA GLU A 292 41.91 15.41 -4.84
C GLU A 292 41.30 16.75 -4.44
N PHE A 293 39.98 16.82 -4.55
CA PHE A 293 39.19 17.97 -4.19
C PHE A 293 38.21 17.56 -3.11
N HIS A 294 38.13 18.35 -2.04
CA HIS A 294 37.38 18.02 -0.84
C HIS A 294 36.41 19.16 -0.55
N TRP A 295 35.12 18.84 -0.48
CA TRP A 295 34.06 19.77 -0.08
C TRP A 295 33.39 19.28 1.19
N LYS A 296 33.07 20.21 2.09
CA LYS A 296 32.30 19.91 3.30
C LYS A 296 30.83 19.71 2.91
N LEU A 297 30.22 18.63 3.40
CA LEU A 297 28.77 18.40 3.33
C LEU A 297 28.07 19.02 4.54
#